data_AF-A0A1V6BUU1-F1
#
_entry.id   AF-A0A1V6BUU1-F1
#
_cell.length_a   1.000
_cell.length_b   1.000
_cell.length_c   1.000
_cell.angle_alpha   90.00
_cell.angle_beta   90.00
_cell.angle_gamma   90.00
#
_symmetry.space_group_name_H-M   'P 1'
#
loop_
_entity.id
_entity.type
_entity.pdbx_description
1 polymer ?
#
loop_
_entity_poly.entity_id
_entity_poly.type
_entity_poly.pdbx_seq_one_letter_code
_entity_poly.pdbx_strand_id
1 'polypeptide(L)'
;MKNKKHLFHFIVSESMNSNVIDFLLKEFKINTFSKLFETMFRLINKKMSKMKKIIGNYRSEYAVIDNTDDKRLDKYLRISESDYLRIKRWHSLYNEFGMASTVRDIILFFYDGVMKYGLEEFLEIVGKKLRIDKLKNDFLDRMTQLLNITAQKRLLYALIIENYPKYVVYST
;
A
#
# COMPACT_ATOMS: atom_id res chain seq x y z
N MET A 1 16.78 -23.13 9.39
CA MET A 1 15.98 -23.21 8.14
C MET A 1 16.66 -22.34 7.08
N LYS A 2 16.98 -22.90 5.91
CA LYS A 2 17.51 -22.10 4.78
C LYS A 2 16.57 -20.92 4.50
N ASN A 3 17.12 -19.75 4.17
CA ASN A 3 16.39 -18.53 3.77
C ASN A 3 15.50 -18.78 2.53
N LYS A 4 14.39 -19.51 2.70
CA LYS A 4 13.42 -19.78 1.63
C LYS A 4 12.80 -18.45 1.23
N LYS A 5 12.89 -18.15 -0.06
CA LYS A 5 12.20 -17.02 -0.68
C LYS A 5 11.04 -17.55 -1.52
N HIS A 6 9.89 -16.92 -1.38
CA HIS A 6 8.73 -17.15 -2.23
C HIS A 6 8.80 -16.25 -3.45
N LEU A 7 8.47 -16.82 -4.61
CA LEU A 7 8.29 -16.07 -5.84
C LEU A 7 6.79 -15.81 -6.02
N PHE A 8 6.43 -14.54 -6.11
CA PHE A 8 5.08 -14.08 -6.35
C PHE A 8 5.05 -13.35 -7.69
N HIS A 9 4.20 -13.82 -8.60
CA HIS A 9 4.00 -13.20 -9.91
C HIS A 9 2.76 -12.31 -9.88
N PHE A 10 2.86 -11.14 -10.51
CA PHE A 10 1.74 -10.25 -10.73
C PHE A 10 1.97 -9.41 -11.98
N ILE A 11 0.89 -8.88 -12.53
CA ILE A 11 0.91 -8.04 -13.73
C ILE A 11 0.77 -6.58 -13.29
N VAL A 12 1.41 -5.66 -14.01
CA VAL A 12 1.20 -4.20 -13.91
C VAL A 12 0.99 -3.60 -15.31
N SER A 13 0.41 -2.42 -15.39
CA SER A 13 0.38 -1.60 -16.62
C SER A 13 1.78 -1.03 -16.90
N GLU A 14 2.06 -0.73 -18.16
CA GLU A 14 3.29 -0.05 -18.57
C GLU A 14 3.47 1.29 -17.86
N SER A 15 2.40 2.08 -17.77
CA SER A 15 2.38 3.35 -17.05
C SER A 15 2.69 3.19 -15.55
N MET A 16 2.12 2.18 -14.87
CA MET A 16 2.48 1.88 -13.49
C MET A 16 3.96 1.48 -13.38
N ASN A 17 4.51 0.77 -14.36
CA ASN A 17 5.93 0.45 -14.31
C ASN A 17 6.81 1.71 -14.43
N SER A 18 6.64 2.47 -15.50
CA SER A 18 7.52 3.58 -15.85
C SER A 18 7.35 4.79 -14.93
N ASN A 19 6.10 5.11 -14.55
CA ASN A 19 5.82 6.34 -13.80
C ASN A 19 5.87 6.12 -12.28
N VAL A 20 5.55 4.92 -11.81
CA VAL A 20 5.39 4.65 -10.37
C VAL A 20 6.56 3.81 -9.85
N ILE A 21 6.79 2.63 -10.42
CA ILE A 21 7.82 1.71 -9.92
C ILE A 21 9.23 2.26 -10.19
N ASP A 22 9.51 2.70 -11.41
CA ASP A 22 10.84 3.20 -11.79
C ASP A 22 11.17 4.50 -11.03
N PHE A 23 10.17 5.37 -10.81
CA PHE A 23 10.29 6.52 -9.92
C PHE A 23 10.71 6.12 -8.50
N LEU A 24 9.97 5.19 -7.88
CA LEU A 24 10.29 4.74 -6.51
C LEU A 24 11.66 4.07 -6.41
N LEU A 25 12.07 3.28 -7.42
CA LEU A 25 13.41 2.68 -7.47
C LEU A 25 14.49 3.76 -7.47
N LYS A 26 14.32 4.81 -8.28
CA LYS A 26 15.23 5.95 -8.36
C LYS A 26 15.29 6.71 -7.04
N GLU A 27 14.15 7.11 -6.50
CA GLU A 27 14.06 7.88 -5.25
C GLU A 27 14.71 7.11 -4.08
N PHE A 28 14.33 5.85 -3.88
CA PHE A 28 14.90 5.02 -2.81
C PHE A 28 16.37 4.61 -3.05
N LYS A 29 16.92 4.88 -4.23
CA LYS A 29 18.26 4.40 -4.66
C LYS A 29 18.38 2.88 -4.53
N ILE A 30 17.32 2.16 -4.88
CA ILE A 30 17.25 0.69 -4.84
C ILE A 30 17.22 0.16 -6.29
N ASN A 31 18.07 -0.83 -6.57
CA ASN A 31 18.25 -1.39 -7.92
C ASN A 31 17.32 -2.57 -8.26
N THR A 32 16.51 -3.05 -7.32
CA THR A 32 15.62 -4.20 -7.55
C THR A 32 14.24 -3.98 -6.95
N PHE A 33 13.21 -4.32 -7.73
CA PHE A 33 11.82 -4.21 -7.30
C PHE A 33 11.54 -5.00 -6.01
N SER A 34 12.11 -6.20 -5.86
CA SER A 34 11.89 -7.01 -4.65
C SER A 34 12.43 -6.33 -3.39
N LYS A 35 13.62 -5.72 -3.45
CA LYS A 35 14.21 -5.02 -2.30
C LYS A 35 13.43 -3.74 -1.98
N LEU A 36 12.96 -3.03 -3.01
CA LEU A 36 12.11 -1.85 -2.85
C LEU A 36 10.82 -2.24 -2.11
N PHE A 37 10.12 -3.25 -2.60
CA PHE A 37 8.88 -3.71 -1.99
C PHE A 37 9.07 -4.20 -0.55
N GLU A 38 10.09 -5.01 -0.26
CA GLU A 38 10.37 -5.45 1.13
C GLU A 38 10.57 -4.26 2.07
N THR A 39 11.27 -3.22 1.61
CA THR A 39 11.49 -1.98 2.39
C THR A 39 10.16 -1.30 2.70
N MET A 40 9.36 -1.02 1.68
CA MET A 40 8.05 -0.36 1.83
C MET A 40 7.10 -1.18 2.71
N PHE A 41 7.01 -2.49 2.46
CA PHE A 41 6.14 -3.39 3.20
C PHE A 41 6.49 -3.43 4.68
N ARG A 42 7.77 -3.54 5.04
CA ARG A 42 8.19 -3.62 6.45
C ARG A 42 7.90 -2.34 7.22
N LEU A 43 7.99 -1.18 6.57
CA LEU A 43 7.64 0.12 7.16
C LEU A 43 6.14 0.20 7.49
N ILE A 44 5.28 -0.22 6.57
CA ILE A 44 3.82 -0.10 6.75
C ILE A 44 3.19 -1.29 7.48
N ASN A 45 3.90 -2.41 7.63
CA ASN A 45 3.30 -3.67 8.07
C ASN A 45 2.70 -3.62 9.48
N LYS A 46 3.28 -2.84 10.38
CA LYS A 46 2.73 -2.64 11.73
C LYS A 46 1.45 -1.78 11.75
N LYS A 47 1.19 -1.01 10.69
CA LYS A 47 0.06 -0.06 10.60
C LYS A 47 -1.17 -0.65 9.93
N MET A 48 -0.98 -1.63 9.05
CA MET A 48 -2.04 -2.16 8.20
C MET A 48 -3.18 -2.86 8.95
N SER A 49 -2.89 -3.56 10.05
CA SER A 49 -3.96 -4.09 10.93
C SER A 49 -4.84 -2.97 11.50
N LYS A 50 -4.29 -1.77 11.74
CA LYS A 50 -5.04 -0.63 12.25
C LYS A 50 -5.89 0.02 11.15
N MET A 51 -5.34 0.17 9.95
CA MET A 51 -6.11 0.66 8.79
C MET A 51 -7.29 -0.26 8.47
N LYS A 52 -7.12 -1.58 8.58
CA LYS A 52 -8.22 -2.54 8.45
C LYS A 52 -9.37 -2.33 9.44
N LYS A 53 -9.08 -1.87 10.67
CA LYS A 53 -10.11 -1.57 11.68
C LYS A 53 -10.95 -0.34 11.30
N ILE A 54 -10.38 0.60 10.56
CA ILE A 54 -11.06 1.82 10.11
C ILE A 54 -12.05 1.47 9.01
N ILE A 55 -11.61 0.69 8.03
CA ILE A 55 -12.47 0.23 6.94
C ILE A 55 -13.58 -0.67 7.51
N GLY A 56 -13.28 -1.64 8.37
CA GLY A 56 -14.31 -2.57 8.87
C GLY A 56 -14.46 -3.79 7.97
N ASN A 57 -15.40 -4.68 8.30
CA ASN A 57 -15.56 -5.97 7.62
C ASN A 57 -16.43 -5.83 6.37
N TYR A 58 -15.87 -6.16 5.20
CA TYR A 58 -16.59 -6.08 3.93
C TYR A 58 -16.23 -7.25 3.01
N ARG A 59 -17.13 -7.54 2.07
CA ARG A 59 -16.88 -8.45 0.94
C ARG A 59 -16.10 -7.69 -0.11
N SER A 60 -14.94 -8.20 -0.57
CA SER A 60 -14.21 -7.48 -1.59
C SER A 60 -14.80 -7.72 -2.96
N GLU A 61 -14.86 -6.65 -3.74
CA GLU A 61 -15.15 -6.70 -5.16
C GLU A 61 -13.83 -6.51 -5.94
N TYR A 62 -13.80 -7.02 -7.17
CA TYR A 62 -12.61 -6.94 -8.02
C TYR A 62 -12.34 -5.48 -8.38
N ALA A 63 -11.13 -4.98 -8.09
CA ALA A 63 -10.65 -3.78 -8.74
C ALA A 63 -10.16 -4.20 -10.13
N VAL A 64 -10.87 -3.77 -11.18
CA VAL A 64 -10.42 -4.01 -12.56
C VAL A 64 -9.01 -3.42 -12.69
N ILE A 65 -8.07 -4.26 -13.15
CA ILE A 65 -6.72 -3.82 -13.49
C ILE A 65 -6.89 -2.75 -14.56
N ASP A 66 -6.41 -1.53 -14.29
CA ASP A 66 -6.34 -0.38 -15.20
C ASP A 66 -6.99 -0.65 -16.56
N ASN A 67 -8.21 -0.14 -16.77
CA ASN A 67 -8.92 -0.19 -18.05
C ASN A 67 -8.24 0.69 -19.12
N THR A 68 -7.01 1.17 -18.88
CA THR A 68 -6.21 1.83 -19.90
C THR A 68 -5.73 0.77 -20.88
N ASP A 69 -5.71 1.11 -22.16
CA ASP A 69 -5.23 0.24 -23.25
C ASP A 69 -3.68 0.13 -23.23
N ASP A 70 -3.11 -0.01 -22.04
CA ASP A 70 -1.68 -0.09 -21.78
C ASP A 70 -1.19 -1.52 -21.90
N LYS A 71 0.06 -1.65 -22.38
CA LYS A 71 0.76 -2.93 -22.39
C LYS A 71 0.84 -3.51 -20.98
N ARG A 72 0.47 -4.78 -20.84
CA ARG A 72 0.58 -5.55 -19.59
C ARG A 72 2.01 -6.06 -19.44
N LEU A 73 2.62 -5.80 -18.28
CA LEU A 73 3.99 -6.22 -17.96
C LEU A 73 4.00 -7.18 -16.77
N ASP A 74 4.68 -8.31 -16.94
CA ASP A 74 4.89 -9.29 -15.87
C ASP A 74 5.95 -8.81 -14.88
N LYS A 75 5.62 -8.91 -13.59
CA LYS A 75 6.52 -8.59 -12.47
C LYS A 75 6.62 -9.76 -11.51
N TYR A 76 7.82 -9.90 -10.97
CA TYR A 76 8.18 -10.97 -10.05
C TYR A 76 8.71 -10.38 -8.75
N LEU A 77 8.04 -10.75 -7.66
CA LEU A 77 8.36 -10.35 -6.31
C LEU A 77 8.95 -11.54 -5.57
N ARG A 78 10.24 -11.46 -5.22
CA ARG A 78 10.96 -12.51 -4.51
C ARG A 78 11.22 -12.10 -3.07
N ILE A 79 10.39 -12.59 -2.16
CA ILE A 79 10.34 -12.15 -0.76
C ILE A 79 10.56 -13.30 0.22
N SER A 80 10.92 -12.97 1.46
CA SER A 80 11.00 -13.97 2.53
C SER A 80 9.64 -14.68 2.75
N GLU A 81 9.69 -15.94 3.20
CA GLU A 81 8.49 -16.70 3.57
C GLU A 81 7.64 -15.99 4.63
N SER A 82 8.27 -15.34 5.61
CA SER A 82 7.55 -14.60 6.65
C SER A 82 6.83 -13.37 6.10
N ASP A 83 7.45 -12.63 5.18
CA ASP A 83 6.80 -11.48 4.53
C ASP A 83 5.68 -11.95 3.59
N TYR A 84 5.87 -13.04 2.84
CA TYR A 84 4.83 -13.66 2.02
C TYR A 84 3.59 -14.05 2.83
N LEU A 85 3.77 -14.73 3.96
CA LEU A 85 2.67 -15.13 4.84
C LEU A 85 1.95 -13.91 5.44
N ARG A 86 2.65 -12.81 5.72
CA ARG A 86 2.03 -11.56 6.19
C ARG A 86 1.17 -10.91 5.10
N ILE A 87 1.65 -10.85 3.86
CA ILE A 87 0.87 -10.34 2.72
C ILE A 87 -0.37 -11.22 2.51
N LYS A 88 -0.21 -12.55 2.53
CA LYS A 88 -1.34 -13.49 2.41
C LYS A 88 -2.39 -13.26 3.50
N ARG A 89 -1.94 -13.04 4.75
CA ARG A 89 -2.84 -12.71 5.87
C ARG A 89 -3.59 -11.41 5.62
N TRP A 90 -2.95 -10.40 5.05
CA TRP A 90 -3.61 -9.13 4.76
C TRP A 90 -4.63 -9.23 3.65
N HIS A 91 -4.25 -9.89 2.55
CA HIS A 91 -5.15 -10.21 1.46
C HIS A 91 -6.41 -10.92 2.01
N SER A 92 -6.25 -11.90 2.90
CA SER A 92 -7.36 -12.58 3.57
C SER A 92 -8.17 -11.63 4.47
N LEU A 93 -7.52 -10.77 5.26
CA LEU A 93 -8.20 -9.81 6.13
C LEU A 93 -9.07 -8.83 5.34
N TYR A 94 -8.55 -8.31 4.23
CA TYR A 94 -9.27 -7.40 3.35
C TYR A 94 -10.24 -8.12 2.40
N ASN A 95 -10.28 -9.45 2.47
CA ASN A 95 -11.07 -10.33 1.61
C ASN A 95 -10.87 -10.06 0.11
N GLU A 96 -9.69 -9.53 -0.28
CA GLU A 96 -9.39 -9.14 -1.67
C GLU A 96 -9.41 -10.33 -2.60
N PHE A 97 -9.65 -10.11 -3.90
CA PHE A 97 -9.63 -11.21 -4.86
C PHE A 97 -8.23 -11.81 -5.06
N GLY A 98 -7.16 -11.03 -4.85
CA GLY A 98 -5.79 -11.54 -4.97
C GLY A 98 -4.75 -10.67 -4.29
N MET A 99 -3.65 -11.31 -3.83
CA MET A 99 -2.51 -10.65 -3.18
C MET A 99 -1.86 -9.55 -4.04
N ALA A 100 -2.04 -9.59 -5.36
CA ALA A 100 -1.54 -8.58 -6.29
C ALA A 100 -2.15 -7.19 -6.00
N SER A 101 -3.41 -7.14 -5.55
CA SER A 101 -4.09 -5.90 -5.20
C SER A 101 -3.44 -5.26 -3.97
N THR A 102 -3.20 -6.05 -2.91
CA THR A 102 -2.44 -5.60 -1.73
C THR A 102 -1.05 -5.05 -2.11
N VAL A 103 -0.33 -5.74 -3.03
CA VAL A 103 0.99 -5.29 -3.50
C VAL A 103 0.89 -3.94 -4.21
N ARG A 104 -0.10 -3.77 -5.11
CA ARG A 104 -0.33 -2.52 -5.83
C ARG A 104 -0.70 -1.37 -4.90
N ASP A 105 -1.58 -1.61 -3.93
CA ASP A 105 -2.00 -0.62 -2.94
C ASP A 105 -0.81 -0.08 -2.15
N ILE A 106 0.12 -0.95 -1.73
CA ILE A 106 1.35 -0.53 -1.04
C ILE A 106 2.22 0.33 -1.95
N ILE A 107 2.42 -0.07 -3.21
CA ILE A 107 3.25 0.68 -4.16
C ILE A 107 2.68 2.07 -4.39
N LEU A 108 1.37 2.18 -4.65
CA LEU A 108 0.69 3.45 -4.91
C LEU A 108 0.71 4.34 -3.66
N PHE A 109 0.45 3.79 -2.48
CA PHE A 109 0.53 4.55 -1.22
C PHE A 109 1.91 5.20 -1.01
N PHE A 110 2.98 4.48 -1.33
CA PHE A 110 4.33 5.02 -1.23
C PHE A 110 4.62 6.04 -2.34
N TYR A 111 4.17 5.79 -3.57
CA TYR A 111 4.30 6.75 -4.67
C TYR A 111 3.63 8.08 -4.34
N ASP A 112 2.35 8.06 -3.96
CA ASP A 112 1.58 9.26 -3.62
C ASP A 112 2.21 10.01 -2.43
N GLY A 113 2.71 9.26 -1.44
CA GLY A 113 3.41 9.80 -0.29
C GLY A 113 4.72 10.50 -0.64
N VAL A 114 5.57 9.85 -1.42
CA VAL A 114 6.85 10.41 -1.88
C VAL A 114 6.63 11.59 -2.82
N MET A 115 5.63 11.53 -3.71
CA MET A 115 5.27 12.64 -4.58
C MET A 115 4.81 13.88 -3.79
N LYS A 116 4.11 13.68 -2.67
CA LYS A 116 3.58 14.79 -1.87
C LYS A 116 4.60 15.39 -0.91
N TYR A 117 5.38 14.56 -0.22
CA TYR A 117 6.25 15.01 0.88
C TYR A 117 7.74 14.94 0.52
N GLY A 118 8.11 14.34 -0.62
CA GLY A 118 9.49 13.91 -0.87
C GLY A 118 9.86 12.68 -0.03
N LEU A 119 10.95 12.00 -0.41
CA LEU A 119 11.31 10.73 0.20
C LEU A 119 11.65 10.86 1.69
N GLU A 120 12.49 11.82 2.07
CA GLU A 120 13.00 11.95 3.43
C GLU A 120 11.89 12.25 4.43
N GLU A 121 11.09 13.29 4.17
CA GLU A 121 9.95 13.65 5.02
C GLU A 121 8.92 12.52 5.05
N PHE A 122 8.63 11.90 3.89
CA PHE A 122 7.69 10.78 3.85
C PHE A 122 8.15 9.59 4.71
N LEU A 123 9.45 9.24 4.66
CA LEU A 123 9.99 8.16 5.49
C LEU A 123 9.91 8.49 6.99
N GLU A 124 10.11 9.76 7.36
CA GLU A 124 9.97 10.21 8.74
C GLU A 124 8.52 10.04 9.25
N ILE A 125 7.54 10.51 8.49
CA ILE A 125 6.13 10.46 8.89
C ILE A 125 5.53 9.05 8.76
N VAL A 126 5.92 8.27 7.73
CA VAL A 126 5.43 6.91 7.51
C VAL A 126 5.95 5.93 8.55
N GLY A 127 7.03 6.26 9.28
CA GLY A 127 7.49 5.50 10.44
C GLY A 127 6.66 5.76 11.72
N LYS A 128 6.07 6.96 11.86
CA LYS A 128 5.42 7.40 13.10
C LYS A 128 4.08 6.69 13.39
N LYS A 129 3.71 6.59 14.67
CA LYS A 129 2.44 5.99 15.09
C LYS A 129 1.25 6.83 14.60
N LEU A 130 0.24 6.19 14.01
CA LEU A 130 -0.99 6.85 13.58
C LEU A 130 -1.98 7.05 14.76
N ARG A 131 -2.62 8.22 14.81
CA ARG A 131 -3.76 8.59 15.66
C ARG A 131 -5.05 8.03 15.04
N ILE A 132 -5.29 6.75 15.29
CA ILE A 132 -6.35 5.97 14.62
C ILE A 132 -7.75 6.53 14.87
N ASP A 133 -8.05 7.00 16.08
CA ASP A 133 -9.41 7.48 16.40
C ASP A 133 -9.74 8.74 15.60
N LYS A 134 -8.78 9.67 15.49
CA LYS A 134 -8.92 10.86 14.65
C LYS A 134 -9.08 10.49 13.18
N LEU A 135 -8.20 9.63 12.66
CA LEU A 135 -8.27 9.17 11.28
C LEU A 135 -9.60 8.45 10.99
N LYS A 136 -10.14 7.69 11.94
CA LYS A 136 -11.43 7.00 11.80
C LYS A 136 -12.58 7.99 11.71
N ASN A 137 -12.60 9.03 12.54
CA ASN A 137 -13.64 10.05 12.51
C ASN A 137 -13.60 10.83 11.18
N ASP A 138 -12.42 11.35 10.81
CA ASP A 138 -12.24 12.09 9.55
C ASP A 138 -12.57 11.21 8.32
N PHE A 139 -12.34 9.88 8.42
CA PHE A 139 -12.73 8.93 7.39
C PHE A 139 -14.25 8.72 7.33
N LEU A 140 -14.92 8.54 8.47
CA LEU A 140 -16.38 8.40 8.55
C LEU A 140 -17.10 9.65 8.02
N ASP A 141 -16.57 10.84 8.29
CA ASP A 141 -17.14 12.11 7.82
C ASP A 141 -17.06 12.26 6.29
N ARG A 142 -16.05 11.65 5.65
CA ARG A 142 -15.90 11.65 4.18
C ARG A 142 -16.53 10.45 3.49
N MET A 143 -16.86 9.40 4.23
CA MET A 143 -17.41 8.17 3.66
C MET A 143 -18.90 8.36 3.36
N THR A 144 -19.24 8.42 2.08
CA THR A 144 -20.65 8.34 1.66
C THR A 144 -21.07 6.87 1.60
N GLN A 145 -22.37 6.60 1.82
CA GLN A 145 -22.93 5.24 1.94
C GLN A 145 -22.78 4.36 0.67
N LEU A 146 -22.30 4.92 -0.45
CA LEU A 146 -22.27 4.27 -1.77
C LEU A 146 -20.87 3.80 -2.22
N LEU A 147 -19.82 3.99 -1.42
CA LEU A 147 -18.47 3.62 -1.85
C LEU A 147 -18.23 2.11 -1.69
N ASN A 148 -17.90 1.45 -2.81
CA ASN A 148 -17.37 0.08 -2.77
C ASN A 148 -16.04 0.02 -2.00
N ILE A 149 -15.60 -1.19 -1.64
CA ILE A 149 -14.41 -1.38 -0.79
C ILE A 149 -13.13 -0.78 -1.38
N THR A 150 -12.98 -0.82 -2.71
CA THR A 150 -11.80 -0.32 -3.41
C THR A 150 -11.76 1.19 -3.33
N ALA A 151 -12.91 1.84 -3.52
CA ALA A 151 -13.06 3.28 -3.34
C ALA A 151 -12.83 3.69 -1.88
N GLN A 152 -13.31 2.91 -0.91
CA GLN A 152 -13.05 3.16 0.51
C GLN A 152 -11.56 3.07 0.87
N LYS A 153 -10.83 2.07 0.35
CA LYS A 153 -9.37 1.95 0.56
C LYS A 153 -8.63 3.13 -0.05
N ARG A 154 -8.95 3.46 -1.31
CA ARG A 154 -8.37 4.62 -2.01
C ARG A 154 -8.65 5.92 -1.25
N LEU A 155 -9.88 6.12 -0.78
CA LEU A 155 -10.26 7.26 0.04
C LEU A 155 -9.46 7.30 1.35
N LEU A 156 -9.30 6.18 2.04
CA LEU A 156 -8.52 6.12 3.27
C LEU A 156 -7.04 6.45 3.01
N TYR A 157 -6.44 5.87 1.97
CA TYR A 157 -5.05 6.16 1.61
C TYR A 157 -4.86 7.61 1.20
N ALA A 158 -5.74 8.14 0.34
CA ALA A 158 -5.73 9.55 -0.06
C ALA A 158 -5.89 10.46 1.16
N LEU A 159 -6.83 10.18 2.06
CA LEU A 159 -7.03 10.94 3.30
C LEU A 159 -5.76 10.95 4.16
N ILE A 160 -5.13 9.78 4.36
CA ILE A 160 -3.87 9.66 5.10
C ILE A 160 -2.78 10.47 4.42
N ILE A 161 -2.56 10.31 3.11
CA ILE A 161 -1.53 11.05 2.37
C ILE A 161 -1.82 12.54 2.40
N GLU A 162 -3.07 12.97 2.26
CA GLU A 162 -3.43 14.39 2.23
C GLU A 162 -3.12 15.11 3.54
N ASN A 163 -3.29 14.41 4.67
CA ASN A 163 -3.29 14.98 6.01
C ASN A 163 -2.33 14.25 6.97
N TYR A 164 -1.30 13.59 6.45
CA TYR A 164 -0.43 12.69 7.21
C TYR A 164 0.13 13.34 8.50
N PRO A 165 0.63 14.59 8.48
CA PRO A 165 1.11 15.28 9.68
C PRO A 165 0.05 15.39 10.79
N LYS A 166 -1.24 15.50 10.45
CA LYS A 166 -2.35 15.58 11.43
C LYS A 166 -2.63 14.25 12.11
N TYR A 167 -2.21 13.14 11.51
CA TYR A 167 -2.47 11.79 11.99
C TYR A 167 -1.26 11.14 12.65
N VAL A 168 -0.08 11.76 12.65
CA VAL A 168 1.08 11.20 13.36
C VAL A 168 1.11 11.68 14.81
N VAL A 169 1.47 10.76 15.69
CA VAL A 169 1.83 11.12 17.07
C VAL A 169 3.26 11.65 17.03
N TYR A 170 3.42 12.95 17.27
CA TYR A 170 4.71 13.51 17.68
C TYR A 170 4.90 13.14 19.15
N SER A 171 5.90 12.31 19.44
CA SER A 171 6.39 12.12 20.80
C SER A 171 7.07 13.42 21.21
N THR A 172 6.46 14.15 22.15
CA THR A 172 7.15 15.09 23.04
C THR A 172 8.13 14.35 23.93
#